data_AF-A0A8J6NG12-F1
#
_entry.id   AF-A0A8J6NG12-F1
#
_cell.length_a   1.000
_cell.length_b   1.000
_cell.length_c   1.000
_cell.angle_alpha   90.00
_cell.angle_beta   90.00
_cell.angle_gamma   90.00
#
_symmetry.space_group_name_H-M   'P 1'
#
loop_
_entity.id
_entity.type
_entity.pdbx_description
1 polymer ?
#
loop_
_entity_poly.entity_id
_entity_poly.type
_entity_poly.pdbx_seq_one_letter_code
_entity_poly.pdbx_strand_id
1 'polypeptide(L)'
;MENTRHSISQIKIRLQEIRLDIQHILKDPSFLHWEKVDLEKHQELLKSFGIEVKEVLHTQLKLKREIAAPTKEISMLENNLGHLAIDVESGHIDEMEAQKQCKVLQQKTSENAEIVKVLQQKLTFLQDAATSVLKNLSIDKLIPMAQEITVGKKTKYFHNGLSYLSLMREKPDKESININHLLEKSAQVEAKFIRLQFPELPKLAKTVLANHIDASLSTLTLIKQYLDKTGHSGNTNLKKIQDFQQYLTSHSTQPLNDILKAFPGLVEKTRDLVCALHSHSAILEQTAGVNQLVHHMDTLYVALRHDYFEHLTQQIQQDESPLSPHVTASKIAFSFFSGFKGIVRNLRIAFGSPEKSEERPDQHLRNLLIKTINTCPYYCGSEASDIAQITAFIDDLLANCSRPFPYTDFFRIIKKSIAIYGENVERDFYHYKIFSSAAQYREEKPQENSASESPQTTFGKLLGKIETLSKQLKNTVTQNNN
;
A
#
# COMPACT_ATOMS: atom_id res chain seq x y z
N MET A 1 28.50 72.09 -9.08
CA MET A 1 28.34 71.58 -7.70
C MET A 1 27.19 70.58 -7.47
N GLU A 2 26.04 70.63 -8.14
CA GLU A 2 24.92 69.66 -7.91
C GLU A 2 25.34 68.18 -8.11
N ASN A 3 26.18 67.91 -9.11
CA ASN A 3 26.65 66.56 -9.41
C ASN A 3 27.49 65.97 -8.25
N THR A 4 28.33 66.78 -7.60
CA THR A 4 29.14 66.39 -6.44
C THR A 4 28.27 66.11 -5.20
N ARG A 5 27.24 66.95 -4.95
CA ARG A 5 26.28 66.72 -3.86
C ARG A 5 25.48 65.42 -4.07
N HIS A 6 25.11 65.12 -5.30
CA HIS A 6 24.46 63.86 -5.64
C HIS A 6 25.38 62.66 -5.38
N SER A 7 26.66 62.72 -5.80
CA SER A 7 27.65 61.66 -5.52
C SER A 7 27.87 61.44 -4.03
N ILE A 8 27.98 62.52 -3.22
CA ILE A 8 28.12 62.42 -1.76
C ILE A 8 26.91 61.69 -1.16
N SER A 9 25.69 62.03 -1.60
CA SER A 9 24.47 61.36 -1.14
C SER A 9 24.46 59.87 -1.49
N GLN A 10 24.89 59.49 -2.71
CA GLN A 10 24.97 58.09 -3.12
C GLN A 10 26.00 57.29 -2.31
N ILE A 11 27.19 57.86 -2.07
CA ILE A 11 28.23 57.22 -1.25
C ILE A 11 27.72 57.03 0.18
N LYS A 12 27.00 58.02 0.74
CA LYS A 12 26.41 57.94 2.08
C LYS A 12 25.41 56.79 2.21
N ILE A 13 24.49 56.65 1.24
CA ILE A 13 23.53 55.53 1.21
C ILE A 13 24.28 54.20 1.17
N ARG A 14 25.28 54.08 0.29
CA ARG A 14 26.04 52.84 0.14
C ARG A 14 26.83 52.47 1.40
N LEU A 15 27.46 53.42 2.07
CA LEU A 15 28.15 53.17 3.34
C LEU A 15 27.18 52.71 4.44
N GLN A 16 25.96 53.26 4.49
CA GLN A 16 24.93 52.82 5.42
C GLN A 16 24.50 51.37 5.16
N GLU A 17 24.30 50.97 3.90
CA GLU A 17 24.00 49.59 3.51
C GLU A 17 25.10 48.63 3.97
N ILE A 18 26.37 48.95 3.66
CA ILE A 18 27.50 48.10 4.04
C ILE A 18 27.61 47.98 5.57
N ARG A 19 27.33 49.06 6.32
CA ARG A 19 27.32 49.03 7.78
C ARG A 19 26.23 48.11 8.33
N LEU A 20 25.02 48.16 7.75
CA LEU A 20 23.92 47.27 8.13
C LEU A 20 24.28 45.80 7.85
N ASP A 21 24.90 45.52 6.71
CA ASP A 21 25.37 44.18 6.34
C ASP A 21 26.39 43.63 7.33
N ILE A 22 27.38 44.44 7.73
CA ILE A 22 28.36 44.05 8.75
C ILE A 22 27.69 43.78 10.10
N GLN A 23 26.75 44.64 10.52
CA GLN A 23 26.01 44.44 11.77
C GLN A 23 25.18 43.16 11.73
N HIS A 24 24.57 42.84 10.58
CA HIS A 24 23.85 41.58 10.38
C HIS A 24 24.80 40.39 10.56
N ILE A 25 25.98 40.42 9.92
CA ILE A 25 26.95 39.32 10.04
C ILE A 25 27.41 39.13 11.50
N LEU A 26 27.73 40.22 12.22
CA LEU A 26 28.19 40.16 13.61
C LEU A 26 27.13 39.64 14.58
N LYS A 27 25.85 39.89 14.28
CA LYS A 27 24.72 39.50 15.13
C LYS A 27 24.06 38.20 14.68
N ASP A 28 24.51 37.58 13.58
CA ASP A 28 23.89 36.38 13.06
C ASP A 28 24.02 35.21 14.05
N PRO A 29 22.90 34.57 14.44
CA PRO A 29 22.93 33.48 15.39
C PRO A 29 23.80 32.31 14.94
N SER A 30 23.87 32.01 13.65
CA SER A 30 24.63 30.88 13.11
C SER A 30 26.12 31.07 13.36
N PHE A 31 26.65 32.26 13.09
CA PHE A 31 28.04 32.59 13.39
C PHE A 31 28.34 32.44 14.89
N LEU A 32 27.49 33.00 15.75
CA LEU A 32 27.65 32.93 17.21
C LEU A 32 27.47 31.51 17.77
N HIS A 33 26.64 30.68 17.14
CA HIS A 33 26.42 29.29 17.54
C HIS A 33 27.64 28.44 17.22
N TRP A 34 28.18 28.53 16.01
CA TRP A 34 29.38 27.79 15.61
C TRP A 34 30.60 28.13 16.47
N GLU A 35 30.68 29.36 17.02
CA GLU A 35 31.73 29.73 17.97
C GLU A 35 31.68 28.96 19.30
N LYS A 36 30.51 28.46 19.68
CA LYS A 36 30.30 27.72 20.94
C LYS A 36 30.34 26.20 20.75
N VAL A 37 30.46 25.71 19.53
CA VAL A 37 30.49 24.28 19.21
C VAL A 37 31.92 23.75 19.32
N ASP A 38 32.07 22.65 20.04
CA ASP A 38 33.31 21.88 20.04
C ASP A 38 33.36 21.00 18.78
N LEU A 39 33.93 21.54 17.70
CA LEU A 39 33.95 20.89 16.39
C LEU A 39 34.75 19.58 16.37
N GLU A 40 35.82 19.48 17.18
CA GLU A 40 36.64 18.27 17.26
C GLU A 40 35.86 17.12 17.89
N LYS A 41 35.14 17.41 18.98
CA LYS A 41 34.29 16.42 19.65
C LYS A 41 33.18 15.85 18.75
N HIS A 42 32.67 16.64 17.81
CA HIS A 42 31.56 16.27 16.93
C HIS A 42 31.99 15.91 15.50
N GLN A 43 33.29 15.68 15.25
CA GLN A 43 33.84 15.53 13.91
C GLN A 43 33.19 14.41 13.08
N GLU A 44 33.07 13.20 13.63
CA GLU A 44 32.48 12.06 12.91
C GLU A 44 30.99 12.30 12.60
N LEU A 45 30.26 12.92 13.53
CA LEU A 45 28.85 13.25 13.35
C LEU A 45 28.67 14.30 12.24
N LEU A 46 29.44 15.39 12.27
CA LEU A 46 29.38 16.44 11.25
C LEU A 46 29.75 15.91 9.86
N LYS A 47 30.74 15.01 9.79
CA LYS A 47 31.10 14.32 8.56
C LYS A 47 29.95 13.49 8.00
N SER A 48 29.19 12.80 8.85
CA SER A 48 27.99 12.04 8.44
C SER A 48 26.88 12.93 7.85
N PHE A 49 26.86 14.23 8.20
CA PHE A 49 25.94 15.21 7.64
C PHE A 49 26.50 15.90 6.37
N GLY A 50 27.67 15.49 5.88
CA GLY A 50 28.35 16.10 4.74
C GLY A 50 29.01 17.45 5.08
N ILE A 51 29.30 17.72 6.36
CA ILE A 51 29.92 18.96 6.81
C ILE A 51 31.41 18.70 7.13
N GLU A 52 32.31 19.39 6.43
CA GLU A 52 33.73 19.32 6.74
C GLU A 52 34.11 20.25 7.90
N VAL A 53 34.54 19.66 9.02
CA VAL A 53 34.97 20.40 10.22
C VAL A 53 36.04 21.44 9.91
N LYS A 54 37.02 21.09 9.06
CA LYS A 54 38.12 21.99 8.69
C LYS A 54 37.61 23.24 7.98
N GLU A 55 36.63 23.09 7.09
CA GLU A 55 36.04 24.20 6.35
C GLU A 55 35.22 25.12 7.26
N VAL A 56 34.41 24.56 8.17
CA VAL A 56 33.65 25.33 9.16
C VAL A 56 34.58 26.12 10.08
N LEU A 57 35.60 25.47 10.65
CA LEU A 57 36.58 26.11 11.52
C LEU A 57 37.34 27.22 10.80
N HIS A 58 37.81 26.96 9.57
CA HIS A 58 38.51 27.94 8.75
C HIS A 58 37.64 29.14 8.41
N THR A 59 36.39 28.90 8.03
CA THR A 59 35.41 29.94 7.69
C THR A 59 35.09 30.81 8.90
N GLN A 60 34.86 30.20 10.06
CA GLN A 60 34.62 30.90 11.32
C GLN A 60 35.81 31.79 11.71
N LEU A 61 37.03 31.26 11.70
CA LEU A 61 38.25 32.01 12.04
C LEU A 61 38.50 33.16 11.07
N LYS A 62 38.29 32.94 9.77
CA LYS A 62 38.41 33.99 8.74
C LYS A 62 37.38 35.07 8.95
N LEU A 63 36.12 34.73 9.17
CA LEU A 63 35.04 35.70 9.39
C LEU A 63 35.34 36.61 10.59
N LYS A 64 35.80 36.01 11.71
CA LYS A 64 36.18 36.73 12.93
C LYS A 64 37.36 37.69 12.72
N ARG A 65 38.37 37.28 11.94
CA ARG A 65 39.56 38.11 11.66
C ARG A 65 39.28 39.20 10.63
N GLU A 66 38.60 38.85 9.55
CA GLU A 66 38.44 39.70 8.37
C GLU A 66 37.36 40.78 8.57
N ILE A 67 36.37 40.59 9.47
CA ILE A 67 35.29 41.57 9.67
C ILE A 67 35.72 42.86 10.38
N ALA A 68 36.80 42.81 11.17
CA ALA A 68 37.29 43.98 11.91
C ALA A 68 37.85 45.08 11.00
N ALA A 69 38.51 44.69 9.90
CA ALA A 69 39.09 45.61 8.93
C ALA A 69 38.05 46.49 8.22
N PRO A 70 37.02 45.95 7.52
CA PRO A 70 36.00 46.76 6.87
C PRO A 70 35.17 47.57 7.87
N THR A 71 34.95 47.07 9.09
CA THR A 71 34.27 47.84 10.15
C THR A 71 35.01 49.14 10.48
N LYS A 72 36.35 49.06 10.62
CA LYS A 72 37.20 50.22 10.89
C LYS A 72 37.29 51.13 9.65
N GLU A 73 37.45 50.57 8.47
CA GLU A 73 37.58 51.31 7.20
C GLU A 73 36.30 52.11 6.89
N ILE A 74 35.11 51.52 7.08
CA ILE A 74 33.82 52.23 6.90
C ILE A 74 33.70 53.41 7.84
N SER A 75 34.10 53.26 9.11
CA SER A 75 34.08 54.36 10.06
C SER A 75 34.99 55.52 9.60
N MET A 76 36.14 55.22 8.99
CA MET A 76 37.01 56.24 8.40
C MET A 76 36.39 56.87 7.15
N LEU A 77 35.76 56.07 6.28
CA LEU A 77 35.10 56.56 5.07
C LEU A 77 33.89 57.45 5.40
N GLU A 78 33.11 57.11 6.43
CA GLU A 78 32.00 57.93 6.94
C GLU A 78 32.52 59.29 7.45
N ASN A 79 33.63 59.31 8.20
CA ASN A 79 34.25 60.54 8.67
C ASN A 79 34.78 61.40 7.50
N ASN A 80 35.51 60.78 6.56
CA ASN A 80 36.06 61.48 5.39
C ASN A 80 34.94 62.04 4.49
N LEU A 81 33.85 61.29 4.31
CA LEU A 81 32.67 61.76 3.59
C LEU A 81 31.98 62.92 4.32
N GLY A 82 31.92 62.87 5.66
CA GLY A 82 31.41 63.96 6.49
C GLY A 82 32.23 65.23 6.36
N HIS A 83 33.56 65.14 6.40
CA HIS A 83 34.46 66.27 6.15
C HIS A 83 34.27 66.85 4.75
N LEU A 84 34.26 66.00 3.72
CA LEU A 84 34.04 66.43 2.34
C LEU A 84 32.67 67.11 2.15
N ALA A 85 31.62 66.62 2.80
CA ALA A 85 30.29 67.24 2.75
C ALA A 85 30.30 68.66 3.34
N ILE A 86 30.95 68.86 4.49
CA ILE A 86 31.08 70.17 5.15
C ILE A 86 31.90 71.13 4.28
N ASP A 87 33.01 70.66 3.70
CA ASP A 87 33.88 71.47 2.85
C ASP A 87 33.17 71.95 1.57
N VAL A 88 32.36 71.07 0.96
CA VAL A 88 31.54 71.38 -0.22
C VAL A 88 30.37 72.32 0.12
N GLU A 89 29.73 72.17 1.28
CA GLU A 89 28.66 73.07 1.74
C GLU A 89 29.18 74.46 2.10
N SER A 90 30.38 74.53 2.69
CA SER A 90 31.01 75.77 3.15
C SER A 90 31.82 76.49 2.06
N GLY A 91 32.02 75.88 0.89
CA GLY A 91 32.78 76.45 -0.23
C GLY A 91 34.30 76.47 -0.01
N HIS A 92 34.83 75.66 0.90
CA HIS A 92 36.26 75.62 1.24
C HIS A 92 37.11 74.78 0.28
N ILE A 93 36.48 74.09 -0.68
CA ILE A 93 37.15 73.19 -1.63
C ILE A 93 36.73 73.51 -3.07
N ASP A 94 37.68 73.44 -3.99
CA ASP A 94 37.42 73.59 -5.42
C ASP A 94 36.60 72.40 -5.98
N GLU A 95 35.76 72.66 -6.98
CA GLU A 95 34.85 71.66 -7.53
C GLU A 95 35.59 70.47 -8.17
N MET A 96 36.74 70.69 -8.82
CA MET A 96 37.53 69.59 -9.39
C MET A 96 38.14 68.70 -8.30
N GLU A 97 38.64 69.31 -7.21
CA GLU A 97 39.22 68.55 -6.10
C GLU A 97 38.15 67.78 -5.32
N ALA A 98 36.97 68.36 -5.11
CA ALA A 98 35.83 67.68 -4.50
C ALA A 98 35.35 66.47 -5.33
N GLN A 99 35.32 66.60 -6.67
CA GLN A 99 35.00 65.47 -7.56
C GLN A 99 36.06 64.37 -7.51
N LYS A 100 37.35 64.73 -7.44
CA LYS A 100 38.45 63.76 -7.30
C LYS A 100 38.36 62.99 -5.99
N GLN A 101 38.09 63.67 -4.87
CA GLN A 101 37.88 63.03 -3.58
C GLN A 101 36.62 62.16 -3.56
N CYS A 102 35.52 62.58 -4.19
CA CYS A 102 34.33 61.74 -4.37
C CYS A 102 34.66 60.45 -5.12
N LYS A 103 35.44 60.51 -6.22
CA LYS A 103 35.85 59.32 -6.98
C LYS A 103 36.68 58.36 -6.11
N VAL A 104 37.61 58.87 -5.30
CA VAL A 104 38.41 58.04 -4.39
C VAL A 104 37.53 57.39 -3.31
N LEU A 105 36.63 58.15 -2.69
CA LEU A 105 35.69 57.61 -1.69
C LEU A 105 34.75 56.58 -2.30
N GLN A 106 34.26 56.81 -3.51
CA GLN A 106 33.38 55.89 -4.23
C GLN A 106 34.11 54.57 -4.56
N GLN A 107 35.37 54.65 -5.01
CA GLN A 107 36.21 53.47 -5.24
C GLN A 107 36.40 52.67 -3.95
N LYS A 108 36.85 53.31 -2.86
CA LYS A 108 37.07 52.63 -1.57
C LYS A 108 35.79 52.06 -0.96
N THR A 109 34.66 52.72 -1.16
CA THR A 109 33.34 52.23 -0.76
C THR A 109 32.98 50.97 -1.54
N SER A 110 33.30 50.93 -2.84
CA SER A 110 33.06 49.78 -3.71
C SER A 110 33.97 48.59 -3.33
N GLU A 111 35.24 48.85 -3.04
CA GLU A 111 36.18 47.84 -2.53
C GLU A 111 35.70 47.21 -1.20
N ASN A 112 35.21 48.04 -0.26
CA ASN A 112 34.62 47.54 0.99
C ASN A 112 33.34 46.74 0.75
N ALA A 113 32.50 47.14 -0.21
CA ALA A 113 31.29 46.40 -0.56
C ALA A 113 31.61 44.98 -1.07
N GLU A 114 32.64 44.82 -1.90
CA GLU A 114 33.06 43.50 -2.38
C GLU A 114 33.62 42.63 -1.24
N ILE A 115 34.38 43.21 -0.30
CA ILE A 115 34.84 42.49 0.89
C ILE A 115 33.65 42.00 1.73
N VAL A 116 32.67 42.87 2.00
CA VAL A 116 31.48 42.51 2.79
C VAL A 116 30.65 41.45 2.09
N LYS A 117 30.54 41.48 0.75
CA LYS A 117 29.90 40.43 -0.04
C LYS A 117 30.58 39.07 0.12
N VAL A 118 31.92 39.02 0.16
CA VAL A 118 32.67 37.78 0.47
C VAL A 118 32.40 37.32 1.90
N LEU A 119 32.31 38.23 2.87
CA LEU A 119 31.94 37.88 4.24
C LEU A 119 30.50 37.35 4.35
N GLN A 120 29.56 37.90 3.57
CA GLN A 120 28.19 37.39 3.48
C GLN A 120 28.16 35.97 2.91
N GLN A 121 28.91 35.67 1.86
CA GLN A 121 29.02 34.30 1.31
C GLN A 121 29.51 33.30 2.36
N LYS A 122 30.51 33.70 3.15
CA LYS A 122 31.02 32.88 4.27
C LYS A 122 29.98 32.68 5.37
N LEU A 123 29.17 33.70 5.66
CA LEU A 123 28.05 33.57 6.59
C LEU A 123 27.00 32.60 6.06
N THR A 124 26.64 32.69 4.78
CA THR A 124 25.70 31.77 4.12
C THR A 124 26.17 30.33 4.23
N PHE A 125 27.47 30.06 4.03
CA PHE A 125 28.03 28.73 4.26
C PHE A 125 27.78 28.20 5.69
N LEU A 126 27.97 29.03 6.72
CA LEU A 126 27.71 28.65 8.11
C LEU A 126 26.21 28.42 8.39
N GLN A 127 25.33 29.22 7.76
CA GLN A 127 23.89 29.05 7.82
C GLN A 127 23.45 27.74 7.14
N ASP A 128 24.02 27.42 5.98
CA ASP A 128 23.75 26.19 5.24
C ASP A 128 24.21 24.96 6.02
N ALA A 129 25.39 25.02 6.64
CA ALA A 129 25.89 23.97 7.53
C ALA A 129 24.94 23.75 8.72
N ALA A 130 24.50 24.82 9.39
CA ALA A 130 23.55 24.72 10.49
C ALA A 130 22.20 24.13 10.03
N THR A 131 21.72 24.55 8.87
CA THR A 131 20.51 24.02 8.23
C THR A 131 20.66 22.53 7.89
N SER A 132 21.84 22.09 7.48
CA SER A 132 22.14 20.67 7.23
C SER A 132 22.02 19.84 8.51
N VAL A 133 22.54 20.32 9.64
CA VAL A 133 22.34 19.66 10.95
C VAL A 133 20.85 19.52 11.28
N LEU A 134 20.08 20.59 11.10
CA LEU A 134 18.63 20.58 11.38
C LEU A 134 17.86 19.64 10.46
N LYS A 135 18.22 19.55 9.17
CA LYS A 135 17.59 18.60 8.22
C LYS A 135 17.81 17.13 8.61
N ASN A 136 18.89 16.83 9.33
CA ASN A 136 19.18 15.49 9.83
C ASN A 136 18.42 15.14 11.13
N LEU A 137 17.72 16.10 11.78
CA LEU A 137 16.80 15.86 12.90
C LEU A 137 15.42 15.37 12.43
N SER A 138 15.39 14.29 11.65
CA SER A 138 14.14 13.64 11.24
C SER A 138 14.25 12.13 11.39
N ILE A 139 13.13 11.47 11.64
CA ILE A 139 13.11 10.00 11.82
C ILE A 139 13.70 9.30 10.60
N ASP A 140 13.36 9.75 9.38
CA ASP A 140 13.87 9.16 8.15
C ASP A 140 15.39 9.30 7.99
N LYS A 141 16.00 10.34 8.57
CA LYS A 141 17.47 10.53 8.57
C LYS A 141 18.17 9.86 9.74
N LEU A 142 17.48 9.71 10.87
CA LEU A 142 18.00 8.99 12.04
C LEU A 142 17.95 7.46 11.84
N ILE A 143 17.03 6.92 11.05
CA ILE A 143 16.91 5.48 10.79
C ILE A 143 18.20 4.86 10.20
N PRO A 144 18.81 5.40 9.12
CA PRO A 144 20.07 4.87 8.60
C PRO A 144 21.20 4.88 9.63
N MET A 145 21.34 5.96 10.39
CA MET A 145 22.34 6.07 11.46
C MET A 145 22.07 5.08 12.60
N ALA A 146 20.80 4.88 12.96
CA ALA A 146 20.39 3.89 13.94
C ALA A 146 20.68 2.46 13.46
N GLN A 147 20.55 2.19 12.15
CA GLN A 147 20.88 0.92 11.55
C GLN A 147 22.39 0.61 11.65
N GLU A 148 23.24 1.60 11.36
CA GLU A 148 24.71 1.45 11.42
C GLU A 148 25.21 1.07 12.82
N ILE A 149 24.62 1.66 13.86
CA ILE A 149 24.99 1.36 15.26
C ILE A 149 24.32 0.09 15.81
N THR A 150 23.46 -0.57 15.04
CA THR A 150 22.71 -1.74 15.49
C THR A 150 23.50 -3.02 15.23
N VAL A 151 23.94 -3.66 16.31
CA VAL A 151 24.78 -4.88 16.27
C VAL A 151 24.13 -6.12 16.89
N GLY A 152 24.53 -7.30 16.41
CA GLY A 152 24.16 -8.59 16.98
C GLY A 152 22.68 -8.94 16.82
N LYS A 153 22.05 -9.47 17.89
CA LYS A 153 20.62 -9.88 17.86
C LYS A 153 19.66 -8.72 17.57
N LYS A 154 20.05 -7.48 17.90
CA LYS A 154 19.25 -6.28 17.65
C LYS A 154 19.10 -5.97 16.16
N THR A 155 20.01 -6.43 15.30
CA THR A 155 19.92 -6.20 13.84
C THR A 155 18.66 -6.84 13.24
N LYS A 156 18.32 -8.06 13.66
CA LYS A 156 17.06 -8.72 13.25
C LYS A 156 15.83 -7.98 13.78
N TYR A 157 15.88 -7.52 15.02
CA TYR A 157 14.77 -6.78 15.63
C TYR A 157 14.53 -5.45 14.93
N PHE A 158 15.60 -4.74 14.61
CA PHE A 158 15.53 -3.48 13.88
C PHE A 158 14.97 -3.68 12.47
N HIS A 159 15.45 -4.70 11.73
CA HIS A 159 14.94 -5.00 10.38
C HIS A 159 13.43 -5.35 10.40
N ASN A 160 13.01 -6.21 11.34
CA ASN A 160 11.59 -6.52 11.50
C ASN A 160 10.76 -5.29 11.90
N GLY A 161 11.31 -4.43 12.76
CA GLY A 161 10.67 -3.19 13.15
C GLY A 161 10.49 -2.22 11.98
N LEU A 162 11.51 -2.10 11.10
CA LEU A 162 11.40 -1.32 9.88
C LEU A 162 10.35 -1.87 8.92
N SER A 163 10.30 -3.20 8.74
CA SER A 163 9.28 -3.84 7.91
C SER A 163 7.86 -3.63 8.47
N TYR A 164 7.70 -3.58 9.78
CA TYR A 164 6.43 -3.25 10.41
C TYR A 164 6.08 -1.77 10.19
N LEU A 165 7.05 -0.88 10.34
CA LEU A 165 6.87 0.55 10.09
C LEU A 165 6.45 0.82 8.65
N SER A 166 7.08 0.17 7.66
CA SER A 166 6.69 0.31 6.24
C SER A 166 5.30 -0.27 5.95
N LEU A 167 4.95 -1.40 6.58
CA LEU A 167 3.61 -2.00 6.47
C LEU A 167 2.49 -1.04 6.92
N MET A 168 2.76 -0.24 7.94
CA MET A 168 1.80 0.66 8.57
C MET A 168 1.79 2.10 7.99
N ARG A 169 2.76 2.48 7.14
CA ARG A 169 2.82 3.83 6.55
C ARG A 169 1.58 4.14 5.69
N GLU A 170 1.18 5.39 5.54
CA GLU A 170 0.04 5.72 4.66
C GLU A 170 0.40 5.65 3.17
N LYS A 171 1.66 5.97 2.83
CA LYS A 171 2.18 5.90 1.47
C LYS A 171 3.17 4.75 1.36
N PRO A 172 2.93 3.77 0.48
CA PRO A 172 3.87 2.68 0.27
C PRO A 172 5.13 3.20 -0.44
N ASP A 173 6.29 2.71 0.00
CA ASP A 173 7.45 2.66 -0.88
C ASP A 173 7.14 1.63 -1.99
N LYS A 174 7.61 1.88 -3.23
CA LYS A 174 7.21 1.14 -4.45
C LYS A 174 7.29 -0.40 -4.37
N GLU A 175 8.00 -0.95 -3.39
CA GLU A 175 8.24 -2.39 -3.23
C GLU A 175 7.64 -2.97 -1.92
N SER A 176 6.98 -2.17 -1.09
CA SER A 176 6.53 -2.58 0.24
C SER A 176 5.04 -2.97 0.29
N ILE A 177 4.74 -4.09 0.96
CA ILE A 177 3.35 -4.48 1.27
C ILE A 177 2.81 -3.49 2.31
N ASN A 178 1.63 -2.94 2.04
CA ASN A 178 0.99 -1.92 2.87
C ASN A 178 -0.45 -2.32 3.22
N ILE A 179 -0.90 -2.07 4.46
CA ILE A 179 -2.25 -2.45 4.91
C ILE A 179 -3.34 -1.76 4.09
N ASN A 180 -3.21 -0.45 3.84
CA ASN A 180 -4.22 0.31 3.09
C ASN A 180 -4.32 -0.20 1.65
N HIS A 181 -3.18 -0.46 1.01
CA HIS A 181 -3.14 -1.05 -0.33
C HIS A 181 -3.77 -2.46 -0.37
N LEU A 182 -3.54 -3.29 0.66
CA LEU A 182 -4.18 -4.61 0.75
C LEU A 182 -5.70 -4.51 0.96
N LEU A 183 -6.16 -3.53 1.76
CA LEU A 183 -7.59 -3.25 1.95
C LEU A 183 -8.23 -2.87 0.60
N GLU A 184 -7.64 -1.92 -0.12
CA GLU A 184 -8.11 -1.51 -1.45
C GLU A 184 -8.16 -2.69 -2.42
N LYS A 185 -7.08 -3.46 -2.50
CA LYS A 185 -7.00 -4.64 -3.37
C LYS A 185 -8.05 -5.69 -3.00
N SER A 186 -8.26 -5.95 -1.70
CA SER A 186 -9.29 -6.89 -1.24
C SER A 186 -10.70 -6.42 -1.62
N ALA A 187 -10.98 -5.11 -1.52
CA ALA A 187 -12.26 -4.52 -1.90
C ALA A 187 -12.49 -4.59 -3.41
N GLN A 188 -11.45 -4.39 -4.23
CA GLN A 188 -11.53 -4.56 -5.67
C GLN A 188 -11.85 -6.00 -6.07
N VAL A 189 -11.21 -6.99 -5.42
CA VAL A 189 -11.48 -8.42 -5.66
C VAL A 189 -12.89 -8.79 -5.22
N GLU A 190 -13.37 -8.27 -4.09
CA GLU A 190 -14.76 -8.48 -3.65
C GLU A 190 -15.77 -7.89 -4.63
N ALA A 191 -15.55 -6.67 -5.11
CA ALA A 191 -16.40 -6.04 -6.11
C ALA A 191 -16.45 -6.84 -7.42
N LYS A 192 -15.32 -7.46 -7.81
CA LYS A 192 -15.24 -8.38 -8.95
C LYS A 192 -16.15 -9.61 -8.76
N PHE A 193 -16.09 -10.27 -7.60
CA PHE A 193 -16.96 -11.42 -7.28
C PHE A 193 -18.44 -11.05 -7.19
N ILE A 194 -18.79 -9.92 -6.54
CA ILE A 194 -20.19 -9.46 -6.41
C ILE A 194 -20.82 -9.19 -7.79
N ARG A 195 -20.04 -8.67 -8.73
CA ARG A 195 -20.48 -8.36 -10.10
C ARG A 195 -20.38 -9.56 -11.04
N LEU A 196 -19.94 -10.71 -10.57
CA LEU A 196 -19.78 -11.90 -11.40
C LEU A 196 -21.16 -12.40 -11.83
N GLN A 197 -21.43 -12.38 -13.13
CA GLN A 197 -22.68 -12.88 -13.70
C GLN A 197 -22.47 -14.28 -14.25
N PHE A 198 -23.33 -15.21 -13.86
CA PHE A 198 -23.34 -16.55 -14.47
C PHE A 198 -23.91 -16.49 -15.88
N PRO A 199 -23.32 -17.20 -16.85
CA PRO A 199 -23.94 -17.39 -18.15
C PRO A 199 -25.25 -18.22 -18.05
N GLU A 200 -25.86 -18.52 -19.19
CA GLU A 200 -27.04 -19.39 -19.28
C GLU A 200 -26.68 -20.84 -18.92
N LEU A 201 -26.63 -21.12 -17.61
CA LEU A 201 -26.39 -22.43 -17.03
C LEU A 201 -27.66 -22.97 -16.35
N PRO A 202 -27.82 -24.30 -16.24
CA PRO A 202 -28.84 -24.92 -15.39
C PRO A 202 -28.78 -24.37 -13.97
N LYS A 203 -29.94 -24.15 -13.35
CA LYS A 203 -30.02 -23.53 -12.01
C LYS A 203 -29.23 -24.31 -10.96
N LEU A 204 -29.18 -25.64 -11.07
CA LEU A 204 -28.41 -26.48 -10.17
C LEU A 204 -26.90 -26.24 -10.29
N ALA A 205 -26.37 -26.12 -11.52
CA ALA A 205 -24.96 -25.78 -11.74
C ALA A 205 -24.62 -24.39 -11.19
N LYS A 206 -25.50 -23.40 -11.40
CA LYS A 206 -25.34 -22.06 -10.81
C LYS A 206 -25.25 -22.11 -9.29
N THR A 207 -26.06 -22.95 -8.66
CA THR A 207 -26.10 -23.10 -7.19
C THR A 207 -24.79 -23.69 -6.67
N VAL A 208 -24.26 -24.75 -7.31
CA VAL A 208 -22.96 -25.35 -6.96
C VAL A 208 -21.84 -24.30 -6.99
N LEU A 209 -21.77 -23.52 -8.08
CA LEU A 209 -20.73 -22.51 -8.24
C LEU A 209 -20.93 -21.31 -7.31
N ALA A 210 -22.17 -20.93 -7.03
CA ALA A 210 -22.50 -19.87 -6.08
C ALA A 210 -21.96 -20.20 -4.68
N ASN A 211 -22.07 -21.45 -4.22
CA ASN A 211 -21.51 -21.87 -2.93
C ASN A 211 -19.99 -21.61 -2.82
N HIS A 212 -19.23 -21.86 -3.89
CA HIS A 212 -17.79 -21.56 -3.92
C HIS A 212 -17.48 -20.05 -3.96
N ILE A 213 -18.32 -19.27 -4.65
CA ILE A 213 -18.22 -17.81 -4.68
C ILE A 213 -18.56 -17.22 -3.31
N ASP A 214 -19.61 -17.70 -2.65
CA ASP A 214 -20.02 -17.25 -1.31
C ASP A 214 -18.97 -17.57 -0.25
N ALA A 215 -18.31 -18.73 -0.35
CA ALA A 215 -17.17 -19.07 0.50
C ALA A 215 -15.97 -18.11 0.27
N SER A 216 -15.79 -17.67 -0.98
CA SER A 216 -14.75 -16.70 -1.34
C SER A 216 -15.07 -15.30 -0.83
N LEU A 217 -16.31 -14.84 -0.97
CA LEU A 217 -16.80 -13.57 -0.40
C LEU A 217 -16.70 -13.56 1.14
N SER A 218 -17.03 -14.67 1.79
CA SER A 218 -16.87 -14.83 3.24
C SER A 218 -15.41 -14.73 3.68
N THR A 219 -14.48 -15.28 2.88
CA THR A 219 -13.05 -15.19 3.16
C THR A 219 -12.51 -13.76 2.92
N LEU A 220 -13.00 -13.04 1.89
CA LEU A 220 -12.66 -11.63 1.67
C LEU A 220 -13.15 -10.74 2.82
N THR A 221 -14.34 -11.05 3.37
CA THR A 221 -14.86 -10.38 4.57
C THR A 221 -13.93 -10.61 5.77
N LEU A 222 -13.46 -11.85 5.98
CA LEU A 222 -12.49 -12.17 7.03
C LEU A 222 -11.16 -11.42 6.86
N ILE A 223 -10.68 -11.28 5.61
CA ILE A 223 -9.47 -10.51 5.28
C ILE A 223 -9.66 -9.05 5.68
N LYS A 224 -10.77 -8.41 5.29
CA LYS A 224 -11.06 -7.02 5.65
C LYS A 224 -11.09 -6.83 7.17
N GLN A 225 -11.80 -7.70 7.89
CA GLN A 225 -11.86 -7.65 9.36
C GLN A 225 -10.47 -7.74 10.01
N TYR A 226 -9.61 -8.64 9.52
CA TYR A 226 -8.23 -8.75 10.01
C TYR A 226 -7.41 -7.50 9.71
N LEU A 227 -7.46 -6.99 8.47
CA LEU A 227 -6.68 -5.83 8.05
C LEU A 227 -7.10 -4.56 8.79
N ASP A 228 -8.41 -4.34 8.95
CA ASP A 228 -8.95 -3.22 9.73
C ASP A 228 -8.45 -3.27 11.17
N LYS A 229 -8.57 -4.43 11.83
CA LYS A 229 -8.10 -4.62 13.22
C LYS A 229 -6.59 -4.37 13.34
N THR A 230 -5.82 -4.87 12.38
CA THR A 230 -4.37 -4.70 12.32
C THR A 230 -4.01 -3.22 12.16
N GLY A 231 -4.68 -2.51 11.25
CA GLY A 231 -4.53 -1.06 11.05
C GLY A 231 -4.77 -0.27 12.33
N HIS A 232 -5.88 -0.53 13.03
CA HIS A 232 -6.19 0.13 14.30
C HIS A 232 -5.15 -0.14 15.39
N SER A 233 -4.68 -1.39 15.53
CA SER A 233 -3.66 -1.75 16.51
C SER A 233 -2.33 -1.04 16.24
N GLY A 234 -1.92 -0.97 14.96
CA GLY A 234 -0.67 -0.34 14.61
C GLY A 234 -0.69 1.19 14.67
N ASN A 235 -1.86 1.83 14.57
CA ASN A 235 -1.99 3.27 14.83
C ASN A 235 -1.52 3.65 16.25
N THR A 236 -1.71 2.78 17.25
CA THR A 236 -1.24 3.02 18.62
C THR A 236 0.28 2.99 18.72
N ASN A 237 0.93 2.09 17.96
CA ASN A 237 2.39 1.99 17.90
C ASN A 237 3.00 3.13 17.06
N LEU A 238 2.36 3.50 15.96
CA LEU A 238 2.74 4.65 15.15
C LEU A 238 2.63 5.96 15.92
N LYS A 239 1.66 6.08 16.84
CA LYS A 239 1.56 7.26 17.71
C LYS A 239 2.86 7.51 18.49
N LYS A 240 3.55 6.49 19.00
CA LYS A 240 4.84 6.66 19.68
C LYS A 240 5.92 7.24 18.76
N ILE A 241 5.89 6.86 17.49
CA ILE A 241 6.81 7.37 16.46
C ILE A 241 6.43 8.83 16.13
N GLN A 242 5.14 9.14 16.01
CA GLN A 242 4.64 10.50 15.79
C GLN A 242 4.98 11.42 16.97
N ASP A 243 4.79 10.96 18.21
CA ASP A 243 5.17 11.68 19.43
C ASP A 243 6.68 11.93 19.45
N PHE A 244 7.48 10.96 19.02
CA PHE A 244 8.93 11.15 18.89
C PHE A 244 9.28 12.13 17.76
N GLN A 245 8.54 12.15 16.65
CA GLN A 245 8.73 13.13 15.59
C GLN A 245 8.42 14.56 16.05
N GLN A 246 7.37 14.73 16.86
CA GLN A 246 7.07 16.01 17.51
C GLN A 246 8.19 16.40 18.49
N TYR A 247 8.71 15.43 19.25
CA TYR A 247 9.85 15.63 20.14
C TYR A 247 11.12 16.10 19.37
N LEU A 248 11.43 15.50 18.21
CA LEU A 248 12.54 15.95 17.35
C LEU A 248 12.30 17.36 16.82
N THR A 249 11.07 17.69 16.43
CA THR A 249 10.69 19.02 15.96
C THR A 249 10.90 20.06 17.07
N SER A 250 10.54 19.75 18.32
CA SER A 250 10.80 20.64 19.45
C SER A 250 12.29 20.85 19.72
N HIS A 251 13.14 19.83 19.49
CA HIS A 251 14.60 19.94 19.63
C HIS A 251 15.25 20.86 18.59
N SER A 252 14.62 21.06 17.43
CA SER A 252 15.15 21.96 16.39
C SER A 252 15.24 23.42 16.83
N THR A 253 14.55 23.80 17.91
CA THR A 253 14.56 25.15 18.48
C THR A 253 15.71 25.39 19.48
N GLN A 254 16.43 24.34 19.87
CA GLN A 254 17.54 24.45 20.81
C GLN A 254 18.82 24.99 20.15
N PRO A 255 19.78 25.51 20.94
CA PRO A 255 21.09 25.90 20.43
C PRO A 255 21.80 24.73 19.71
N LEU A 256 22.51 25.03 18.62
CA LEU A 256 23.16 24.02 17.77
C LEU A 256 24.08 23.07 18.54
N ASN A 257 24.80 23.57 19.55
CA ASN A 257 25.67 22.76 20.39
C ASN A 257 24.89 21.71 21.20
N ASP A 258 23.70 22.07 21.70
CA ASP A 258 22.87 21.16 22.49
C ASP A 258 22.24 20.09 21.59
N ILE A 259 21.85 20.48 20.37
CA ILE A 259 21.42 19.55 19.31
C ILE A 259 22.52 18.50 19.02
N LEU A 260 23.76 18.95 18.76
CA LEU A 260 24.88 18.05 18.45
C LEU A 260 25.23 17.12 19.62
N LYS A 261 25.12 17.59 20.86
CA LYS A 261 25.30 16.77 22.07
C LYS A 261 24.18 15.74 22.26
N ALA A 262 22.93 16.11 21.99
CA ALA A 262 21.79 15.21 22.13
C ALA A 262 21.72 14.17 21.01
N PHE A 263 22.29 14.45 19.84
CA PHE A 263 22.14 13.66 18.63
C PHE A 263 22.44 12.16 18.78
N PRO A 264 23.56 11.72 19.40
CA PRO A 264 23.81 10.30 19.60
C PRO A 264 22.70 9.60 20.41
N GLY A 265 22.20 10.27 21.45
CA GLY A 265 21.07 9.77 22.24
C GLY A 265 19.77 9.70 21.44
N LEU A 266 19.54 10.63 20.49
CA LEU A 266 18.38 10.57 19.58
C LEU A 266 18.48 9.38 18.60
N VAL A 267 19.69 9.07 18.11
CA VAL A 267 19.94 7.89 17.26
C VAL A 267 19.66 6.60 18.05
N GLU A 268 20.14 6.50 19.29
CA GLU A 268 19.85 5.35 20.16
C GLU A 268 18.36 5.20 20.48
N LYS A 269 17.67 6.33 20.76
CA LYS A 269 16.22 6.32 21.01
C LYS A 269 15.44 5.88 19.76
N THR A 270 15.87 6.30 18.57
CA THR A 270 15.31 5.84 17.29
C THR A 270 15.51 4.34 17.12
N ARG A 271 16.72 3.83 17.37
CA ARG A 271 17.01 2.39 17.35
C ARG A 271 16.06 1.62 18.27
N ASP A 272 15.92 2.06 19.51
CA ASP A 272 15.14 1.34 20.51
C ASP A 272 13.64 1.40 20.20
N LEU A 273 13.13 2.51 19.67
CA LEU A 273 11.75 2.63 19.16
C LEU A 273 11.49 1.65 18.01
N VAL A 274 12.39 1.59 17.02
CA VAL A 274 12.24 0.66 15.89
C VAL A 274 12.37 -0.79 16.36
N CYS A 275 13.34 -1.10 17.23
CA CYS A 275 13.49 -2.45 17.78
C CYS A 275 12.26 -2.89 18.58
N ALA A 276 11.60 -1.98 19.31
CA ALA A 276 10.40 -2.29 20.08
C ALA A 276 9.24 -2.77 19.18
N LEU A 277 9.18 -2.30 17.94
CA LEU A 277 8.20 -2.76 16.95
C LEU A 277 8.40 -4.23 16.54
N HIS A 278 9.57 -4.83 16.78
CA HIS A 278 9.81 -6.25 16.51
C HIS A 278 8.79 -7.16 17.20
N SER A 279 8.27 -6.77 18.37
CA SER A 279 7.21 -7.51 19.07
C SER A 279 5.96 -7.78 18.20
N HIS A 280 5.78 -7.02 17.12
CA HIS A 280 4.69 -7.16 16.16
C HIS A 280 5.11 -7.93 14.88
N SER A 281 6.24 -8.63 14.87
CA SER A 281 6.71 -9.33 13.67
C SER A 281 5.77 -10.45 13.21
N ALA A 282 4.96 -11.02 14.10
CA ALA A 282 3.93 -11.99 13.72
C ALA A 282 2.90 -11.40 12.74
N ILE A 283 2.62 -10.08 12.85
CA ILE A 283 1.74 -9.37 11.93
C ILE A 283 2.33 -9.33 10.51
N LEU A 284 3.66 -9.29 10.37
CA LEU A 284 4.32 -9.30 9.06
C LEU A 284 4.08 -10.61 8.31
N GLU A 285 4.29 -11.74 9.01
CA GLU A 285 4.08 -13.08 8.44
C GLU A 285 2.62 -13.29 8.07
N GLN A 286 1.70 -12.92 8.96
CA GLN A 286 0.25 -13.03 8.73
C GLN A 286 -0.20 -12.16 7.56
N THR A 287 0.30 -10.92 7.47
CA THR A 287 -0.06 -10.00 6.39
C THR A 287 0.51 -10.43 5.04
N ALA A 288 1.68 -11.06 5.02
CA ALA A 288 2.20 -11.71 3.82
C ALA A 288 1.28 -12.87 3.37
N GLY A 289 0.77 -13.68 4.31
CA GLY A 289 -0.24 -14.70 4.04
C GLY A 289 -1.55 -14.12 3.49
N VAL A 290 -2.02 -13.00 4.04
CA VAL A 290 -3.19 -12.27 3.53
C VAL A 290 -2.96 -11.78 2.09
N ASN A 291 -1.79 -11.22 1.78
CA ASN A 291 -1.47 -10.80 0.42
C ASN A 291 -1.51 -11.98 -0.58
N GLN A 292 -0.96 -13.14 -0.20
CA GLN A 292 -1.05 -14.36 -0.99
C GLN A 292 -2.51 -14.83 -1.16
N LEU A 293 -3.31 -14.76 -0.10
CA LEU A 293 -4.72 -15.14 -0.12
C LEU A 293 -5.52 -14.24 -1.08
N VAL A 294 -5.35 -12.92 -1.01
CA VAL A 294 -5.99 -11.97 -1.96
C VAL A 294 -5.56 -12.27 -3.40
N HIS A 295 -4.28 -12.59 -3.62
CA HIS A 295 -3.79 -12.98 -4.95
C HIS A 295 -4.43 -14.27 -5.48
N HIS A 296 -4.59 -15.28 -4.61
CA HIS A 296 -5.28 -16.52 -4.97
C HIS A 296 -6.76 -16.30 -5.29
N MET A 297 -7.44 -15.41 -4.55
CA MET A 297 -8.83 -15.03 -4.84
C MET A 297 -8.98 -14.31 -6.17
N ASP A 298 -8.09 -13.37 -6.48
CA ASP A 298 -8.11 -12.69 -7.78
C ASP A 298 -7.86 -13.67 -8.93
N THR A 299 -6.94 -14.61 -8.73
CA THR A 299 -6.67 -15.68 -9.71
C THR A 299 -7.88 -16.59 -9.91
N LEU A 300 -8.56 -16.97 -8.82
CA LEU A 300 -9.81 -17.73 -8.86
C LEU A 300 -10.89 -17.00 -9.68
N TYR A 301 -11.08 -15.70 -9.43
CA TYR A 301 -12.02 -14.88 -10.17
C TYR A 301 -11.69 -14.83 -11.67
N VAL A 302 -10.43 -14.56 -12.03
CA VAL A 302 -10.03 -14.46 -13.44
C VAL A 302 -10.29 -15.78 -14.17
N ALA A 303 -9.85 -16.89 -13.58
CA ALA A 303 -10.06 -18.21 -14.17
C ALA A 303 -11.54 -18.60 -14.27
N LEU A 304 -12.36 -18.22 -13.27
CA LEU A 304 -13.82 -18.41 -13.32
C LEU A 304 -14.44 -17.66 -14.50
N ARG A 305 -14.17 -16.36 -14.59
CA ARG A 305 -14.82 -15.46 -15.55
C ARG A 305 -14.39 -15.69 -16.98
N HIS A 306 -13.10 -15.92 -17.21
CA HIS A 306 -12.52 -15.91 -18.56
C HIS A 306 -12.32 -17.31 -19.15
N ASP A 307 -12.21 -18.35 -18.31
CA ASP A 307 -11.89 -19.71 -18.80
C ASP A 307 -13.02 -20.70 -18.47
N TYR A 308 -13.37 -20.81 -17.18
CA TYR A 308 -14.23 -21.89 -16.70
C TYR A 308 -15.70 -21.75 -17.13
N PHE A 309 -16.25 -20.53 -17.09
CA PHE A 309 -17.64 -20.31 -17.48
C PHE A 309 -17.91 -20.63 -18.95
N GLU A 310 -16.96 -20.32 -19.84
CA GLU A 310 -17.04 -20.72 -21.24
C GLU A 310 -16.96 -22.24 -21.38
N HIS A 311 -15.97 -22.87 -20.74
CA HIS A 311 -15.82 -24.32 -20.74
C HIS A 311 -17.10 -25.04 -20.27
N LEU A 312 -17.66 -24.62 -19.15
CA LEU A 312 -18.85 -25.22 -18.57
C LEU A 312 -20.07 -25.07 -19.51
N THR A 313 -20.21 -23.90 -20.14
CA THR A 313 -21.28 -23.65 -21.13
C THR A 313 -21.17 -24.61 -22.31
N GLN A 314 -19.96 -24.82 -22.84
CA GLN A 314 -19.70 -25.78 -23.92
C GLN A 314 -20.02 -27.22 -23.48
N GLN A 315 -19.61 -27.62 -22.27
CA GLN A 315 -19.85 -28.96 -21.74
C GLN A 315 -21.34 -29.25 -21.51
N ILE A 316 -22.12 -28.27 -21.06
CA ILE A 316 -23.58 -28.43 -20.87
C ILE A 316 -24.31 -28.68 -22.19
N GLN A 317 -23.82 -28.11 -23.28
CA GLN A 317 -24.41 -28.24 -24.62
C GLN A 317 -23.96 -29.50 -25.37
N GLN A 318 -22.93 -30.20 -24.88
CA GLN A 318 -22.34 -31.35 -25.57
C GLN A 318 -23.12 -32.65 -25.33
N ASP A 319 -23.42 -33.38 -26.40
CA ASP A 319 -24.31 -34.56 -26.43
C ASP A 319 -23.81 -35.79 -25.65
N GLU A 320 -22.54 -35.84 -25.26
CA GLU A 320 -21.96 -36.94 -24.50
C GLU A 320 -21.54 -36.54 -23.07
N SER A 321 -21.55 -35.25 -22.77
CA SER A 321 -21.00 -34.74 -21.52
C SER A 321 -21.89 -35.10 -20.32
N PRO A 322 -21.33 -35.56 -19.19
CA PRO A 322 -22.08 -35.75 -17.95
C PRO A 322 -22.60 -34.44 -17.35
N LEU A 323 -22.18 -33.29 -17.87
CA LEU A 323 -22.65 -31.96 -17.46
C LEU A 323 -23.88 -31.50 -18.25
N SER A 324 -24.24 -32.19 -19.33
CA SER A 324 -25.49 -31.98 -20.06
C SER A 324 -26.68 -32.49 -19.23
N PRO A 325 -27.67 -31.64 -18.90
CA PRO A 325 -28.89 -32.06 -18.21
C PRO A 325 -29.61 -33.20 -18.94
N HIS A 326 -29.64 -33.15 -20.28
CA HIS A 326 -30.27 -34.18 -21.10
C HIS A 326 -29.56 -35.52 -20.96
N VAL A 327 -28.22 -35.55 -21.04
CA VAL A 327 -27.43 -36.80 -20.92
C VAL A 327 -27.61 -37.41 -19.53
N THR A 328 -27.46 -36.61 -18.47
CA THR A 328 -27.59 -37.09 -17.09
C THR A 328 -29.00 -37.58 -16.79
N ALA A 329 -30.03 -36.82 -17.17
CA ALA A 329 -31.43 -37.26 -17.02
C ALA A 329 -31.72 -38.55 -17.80
N SER A 330 -31.20 -38.68 -19.03
CA SER A 330 -31.40 -39.89 -19.86
C SER A 330 -30.76 -41.12 -19.22
N LYS A 331 -29.52 -41.01 -18.74
CA LYS A 331 -28.81 -42.11 -18.07
C LYS A 331 -29.53 -42.56 -16.80
N ILE A 332 -30.02 -41.61 -16.00
CA ILE A 332 -30.75 -41.91 -14.75
C ILE A 332 -32.12 -42.53 -15.04
N ALA A 333 -32.89 -41.97 -15.98
CA ALA A 333 -34.19 -42.50 -16.37
C ALA A 333 -34.07 -43.91 -16.98
N PHE A 334 -33.10 -44.12 -17.89
CA PHE A 334 -32.82 -45.44 -18.46
C PHE A 334 -32.42 -46.45 -17.39
N SER A 335 -31.55 -46.08 -16.44
CA SER A 335 -31.19 -46.93 -15.32
C SER A 335 -32.39 -47.27 -14.41
N PHE A 336 -33.35 -46.36 -14.27
CA PHE A 336 -34.54 -46.58 -13.44
C PHE A 336 -35.52 -47.59 -14.06
N PHE A 337 -35.64 -47.60 -15.39
CA PHE A 337 -36.55 -48.45 -16.16
C PHE A 337 -35.90 -49.68 -16.81
N SER A 338 -34.60 -49.89 -16.65
CA SER A 338 -33.90 -51.09 -17.14
C SER A 338 -33.98 -52.26 -16.15
N GLY A 339 -33.81 -53.48 -16.68
CA GLY A 339 -33.85 -54.73 -15.94
C GLY A 339 -35.24 -55.15 -15.44
N PHE A 340 -35.32 -56.30 -14.75
CA PHE A 340 -36.58 -56.89 -14.30
C PHE A 340 -37.42 -55.96 -13.41
N LYS A 341 -36.77 -55.21 -12.49
CA LYS A 341 -37.44 -54.20 -11.65
C LYS A 341 -37.99 -53.03 -12.46
N GLY A 342 -37.30 -52.63 -13.53
CA GLY A 342 -37.73 -51.60 -14.45
C GLY A 342 -38.97 -52.00 -15.25
N ILE A 343 -39.02 -53.25 -15.72
CA ILE A 343 -40.20 -53.83 -16.40
C ILE A 343 -41.43 -53.78 -15.49
N VAL A 344 -41.29 -54.21 -14.22
CA VAL A 344 -42.40 -54.17 -13.24
C VAL A 344 -42.88 -52.75 -12.97
N ARG A 345 -41.97 -51.77 -12.90
CA ARG A 345 -42.33 -50.34 -12.73
C ARG A 345 -43.05 -49.79 -13.96
N ASN A 346 -42.56 -50.10 -15.16
CA ASN A 346 -43.21 -49.70 -16.41
C ASN A 346 -44.64 -50.23 -16.49
N LEU A 347 -44.86 -51.51 -16.17
CA LEU A 347 -46.20 -52.09 -16.12
C LEU A 347 -47.07 -51.40 -15.05
N ARG A 348 -46.54 -51.17 -13.84
CA ARG A 348 -47.28 -50.49 -12.76
C ARG A 348 -47.73 -49.07 -13.15
N ILE A 349 -46.88 -48.31 -13.83
CA ILE A 349 -47.21 -46.95 -14.29
C ILE A 349 -48.22 -47.00 -15.45
N ALA A 350 -48.04 -47.93 -16.39
CA ALA A 350 -48.92 -48.11 -17.55
C ALA A 350 -50.34 -48.58 -17.18
N PHE A 351 -50.48 -49.51 -16.21
CA PHE A 351 -51.79 -49.95 -15.69
C PHE A 351 -52.40 -48.97 -14.71
N GLY A 352 -51.61 -48.02 -14.23
CA GLY A 352 -52.01 -47.02 -13.29
C GLY A 352 -52.82 -45.90 -13.94
N SER A 353 -52.27 -45.26 -14.97
CA SER A 353 -52.77 -43.98 -15.48
C SER A 353 -54.14 -44.12 -16.18
N PRO A 354 -55.24 -43.58 -15.64
CA PRO A 354 -56.56 -43.62 -16.29
C PRO A 354 -56.67 -42.58 -17.43
N GLU A 355 -55.76 -41.62 -17.49
CA GLU A 355 -55.65 -40.68 -18.60
C GLU A 355 -54.64 -41.20 -19.62
N LYS A 356 -55.05 -41.17 -20.90
CA LYS A 356 -54.22 -41.40 -22.08
C LYS A 356 -53.15 -40.29 -22.17
N SER A 357 -52.15 -40.35 -21.30
CA SER A 357 -50.89 -39.66 -21.54
C SER A 357 -50.23 -40.36 -22.74
N GLU A 358 -50.10 -39.66 -23.86
CA GLU A 358 -49.37 -40.15 -25.04
C GLU A 358 -47.86 -40.28 -24.77
N GLU A 359 -47.37 -39.73 -23.66
CA GLU A 359 -45.96 -39.73 -23.29
C GLU A 359 -45.56 -41.04 -22.59
N ARG A 360 -44.50 -41.68 -23.10
CA ARG A 360 -43.95 -42.90 -22.48
C ARG A 360 -43.41 -42.59 -21.06
N PRO A 361 -43.59 -43.50 -20.07
CA PRO A 361 -43.16 -43.27 -18.67
C PRO A 361 -41.69 -42.90 -18.48
N ASP A 362 -40.81 -43.42 -19.34
CA ASP A 362 -39.38 -43.11 -19.38
C ASP A 362 -39.11 -41.68 -19.86
N GLN A 363 -39.81 -41.26 -20.91
CA GLN A 363 -39.74 -39.90 -21.45
C GLN A 363 -40.29 -38.87 -20.45
N HIS A 364 -41.38 -39.21 -19.76
CA HIS A 364 -41.95 -38.36 -18.71
C HIS A 364 -40.96 -38.16 -17.54
N LEU A 365 -40.38 -39.25 -17.02
CA LEU A 365 -39.37 -39.16 -15.96
C LEU A 365 -38.13 -38.38 -16.44
N ARG A 366 -37.67 -38.62 -17.66
CA ARG A 366 -36.55 -37.88 -18.25
C ARG A 366 -36.82 -36.38 -18.29
N ASN A 367 -37.99 -35.97 -18.77
CA ASN A 367 -38.41 -34.57 -18.81
C ASN A 367 -38.50 -33.95 -17.40
N LEU A 368 -39.01 -34.71 -16.43
CA LEU A 368 -39.06 -34.30 -15.03
C LEU A 368 -37.65 -34.10 -14.43
N LEU A 369 -36.71 -34.99 -14.73
CA LEU A 369 -35.31 -34.88 -14.30
C LEU A 369 -34.58 -33.71 -14.97
N ILE A 370 -34.82 -33.46 -16.27
CA ILE A 370 -34.28 -32.27 -16.96
C ILE A 370 -34.82 -31.01 -16.30
N LYS A 371 -36.14 -30.93 -16.07
CA LYS A 371 -36.77 -29.80 -15.38
C LYS A 371 -36.15 -29.61 -13.99
N THR A 372 -35.95 -30.69 -13.24
CA THR A 372 -35.29 -30.65 -11.92
C THR A 372 -33.90 -30.03 -12.02
N ILE A 373 -33.02 -30.54 -12.88
CA ILE A 373 -31.65 -30.03 -13.03
C ILE A 373 -31.65 -28.54 -13.45
N ASN A 374 -32.55 -28.16 -14.35
CA ASN A 374 -32.61 -26.80 -14.86
C ASN A 374 -33.22 -25.79 -13.88
N THR A 375 -34.03 -26.22 -12.90
CA THR A 375 -34.79 -25.32 -12.03
C THR A 375 -34.46 -25.42 -10.54
N CYS A 376 -33.84 -26.51 -10.08
CA CYS A 376 -33.51 -26.71 -8.66
C CYS A 376 -32.52 -25.64 -8.18
N PRO A 377 -32.90 -24.81 -7.19
CA PRO A 377 -32.04 -23.75 -6.66
C PRO A 377 -31.25 -24.20 -5.42
N TYR A 378 -31.25 -25.50 -5.11
CA TYR A 378 -30.65 -26.06 -3.90
C TYR A 378 -29.65 -27.15 -4.27
N TYR A 379 -28.50 -27.12 -3.62
CA TYR A 379 -27.43 -28.10 -3.69
C TYR A 379 -26.72 -28.13 -2.32
N CYS A 380 -26.16 -29.29 -1.93
CA CYS A 380 -25.74 -29.67 -0.58
C CYS A 380 -26.88 -30.28 0.28
N GLY A 381 -26.56 -31.34 1.03
CA GLY A 381 -27.57 -32.17 1.70
C GLY A 381 -27.12 -32.76 3.03
N SER A 382 -26.12 -32.16 3.67
CA SER A 382 -25.65 -32.56 5.00
C SER A 382 -26.33 -31.78 6.12
N GLU A 383 -26.70 -30.52 5.88
CA GLU A 383 -27.38 -29.70 6.87
C GLU A 383 -28.89 -29.94 6.86
N ALA A 384 -29.52 -29.90 8.04
CA ALA A 384 -30.95 -30.17 8.19
C ALA A 384 -31.82 -29.17 7.41
N SER A 385 -31.37 -27.90 7.31
CA SER A 385 -32.00 -26.85 6.50
C SER A 385 -32.04 -27.22 5.02
N ASP A 386 -30.91 -27.67 4.47
CA ASP A 386 -30.75 -27.95 3.04
C ASP A 386 -31.55 -29.19 2.65
N ILE A 387 -31.55 -30.21 3.53
CA ILE A 387 -32.38 -31.41 3.36
C ILE A 387 -33.87 -31.03 3.31
N ALA A 388 -34.32 -30.13 4.17
CA ALA A 388 -35.70 -29.66 4.19
C ALA A 388 -36.07 -28.88 2.92
N GLN A 389 -35.19 -27.98 2.45
CA GLN A 389 -35.41 -27.20 1.23
C GLN A 389 -35.47 -28.08 -0.03
N ILE A 390 -34.54 -29.04 -0.17
CA ILE A 390 -34.55 -30.00 -1.27
C ILE A 390 -35.81 -30.87 -1.22
N THR A 391 -36.21 -31.32 -0.03
CA THR A 391 -37.44 -32.12 0.13
C THR A 391 -38.67 -31.34 -0.30
N ALA A 392 -38.83 -30.10 0.18
CA ALA A 392 -39.94 -29.23 -0.19
C ALA A 392 -39.97 -28.91 -1.69
N PHE A 393 -38.81 -28.69 -2.31
CA PHE A 393 -38.71 -28.48 -3.76
C PHE A 393 -39.19 -29.71 -4.55
N ILE A 394 -38.76 -30.91 -4.14
CA ILE A 394 -39.18 -32.15 -4.80
C ILE A 394 -40.69 -32.37 -4.60
N ASP A 395 -41.22 -32.09 -3.42
CA ASP A 395 -42.65 -32.24 -3.13
C ASP A 395 -43.51 -31.34 -4.01
N ASP A 396 -43.11 -30.08 -4.18
CA ASP A 396 -43.79 -29.13 -5.08
C ASP A 396 -43.71 -29.58 -6.56
N LEU A 397 -42.55 -30.08 -6.99
CA LEU A 397 -42.35 -30.62 -8.33
C LEU A 397 -43.28 -31.81 -8.61
N LEU A 398 -43.53 -32.65 -7.59
CA LEU A 398 -44.32 -33.87 -7.69
C LEU A 398 -45.82 -33.66 -7.40
N ALA A 399 -46.21 -32.53 -6.80
CA ALA A 399 -47.61 -32.25 -6.44
C ALA A 399 -48.56 -32.28 -7.66
N ASN A 400 -48.05 -31.96 -8.84
CA ASN A 400 -48.81 -31.86 -10.09
C ASN A 400 -48.84 -33.16 -10.92
N CYS A 401 -48.27 -34.26 -10.43
CA CYS A 401 -48.24 -35.53 -11.17
C CYS A 401 -49.59 -36.29 -11.06
N SER A 402 -50.10 -36.78 -12.19
CA SER A 402 -51.37 -37.53 -12.27
C SER A 402 -51.29 -38.91 -11.62
N ARG A 403 -52.36 -39.30 -10.91
CA ARG A 403 -52.42 -40.56 -10.14
C ARG A 403 -52.88 -41.74 -11.00
N PRO A 404 -52.47 -42.98 -10.64
CA PRO A 404 -51.66 -43.41 -9.52
C PRO A 404 -50.17 -43.21 -9.78
N PHE A 405 -49.61 -42.32 -8.97
CA PHE A 405 -48.27 -41.78 -9.12
C PHE A 405 -47.31 -42.45 -8.13
N PRO A 406 -46.17 -43.04 -8.55
CA PRO A 406 -45.21 -43.69 -7.66
C PRO A 406 -44.30 -42.67 -6.94
N TYR A 407 -44.93 -41.85 -6.08
CA TYR A 407 -44.31 -40.69 -5.43
C TYR A 407 -42.98 -41.01 -4.73
N THR A 408 -42.92 -42.06 -3.90
CA THR A 408 -41.69 -42.39 -3.13
C THR A 408 -40.51 -42.76 -4.03
N ASP A 409 -40.78 -43.43 -5.15
CA ASP A 409 -39.74 -43.81 -6.11
C ASP A 409 -39.23 -42.60 -6.89
N PHE A 410 -40.13 -41.71 -7.30
CA PHE A 410 -39.80 -40.49 -8.03
C PHE A 410 -39.08 -39.48 -7.14
N PHE A 411 -39.53 -39.31 -5.89
CA PHE A 411 -38.85 -38.48 -4.90
C PHE A 411 -37.40 -38.92 -4.75
N ARG A 412 -37.17 -40.22 -4.57
CA ARG A 412 -35.82 -40.79 -4.44
C ARG A 412 -34.97 -40.59 -5.69
N ILE A 413 -35.52 -40.79 -6.89
CA ILE A 413 -34.74 -40.66 -8.14
C ILE A 413 -34.43 -39.20 -8.46
N ILE A 414 -35.34 -38.26 -8.16
CA ILE A 414 -35.12 -36.82 -8.31
C ILE A 414 -34.03 -36.35 -7.34
N LYS A 415 -34.12 -36.73 -6.05
CA LYS A 415 -33.07 -36.45 -5.06
C LYS A 415 -31.71 -37.00 -5.52
N LYS A 416 -31.68 -38.23 -6.03
CA LYS A 416 -30.47 -38.84 -6.59
C LYS A 416 -29.94 -38.08 -7.80
N SER A 417 -30.82 -37.57 -8.67
CA SER A 417 -30.42 -36.78 -9.83
C SER A 417 -29.81 -35.44 -9.46
N ILE A 418 -30.35 -34.75 -8.45
CA ILE A 418 -29.79 -33.51 -7.91
C ILE A 418 -28.36 -33.77 -7.41
N ALA A 419 -28.18 -34.83 -6.60
CA ALA A 419 -26.87 -35.20 -6.07
C ALA A 419 -25.87 -35.54 -7.19
N ILE A 420 -26.21 -36.46 -8.09
CA ILE A 420 -25.30 -36.90 -9.18
C ILE A 420 -24.90 -35.74 -10.09
N TYR A 421 -25.87 -34.89 -10.47
CA TYR A 421 -25.57 -33.78 -11.36
C TYR A 421 -24.65 -32.76 -10.68
N GLY A 422 -24.94 -32.39 -9.43
CA GLY A 422 -24.08 -31.47 -8.70
C GLY A 422 -22.69 -32.04 -8.41
N GLU A 423 -22.57 -33.32 -8.07
CA GLU A 423 -21.27 -34.01 -7.92
C GLU A 423 -20.46 -34.00 -9.22
N ASN A 424 -21.11 -34.13 -10.38
CA ASN A 424 -20.44 -34.02 -11.67
C ASN A 424 -19.92 -32.59 -11.91
N VAL A 425 -20.72 -31.57 -11.60
CA VAL A 425 -20.31 -30.16 -11.70
C VAL A 425 -19.16 -29.86 -10.75
N GLU A 426 -19.24 -30.28 -9.49
CA GLU A 426 -18.14 -30.12 -8.53
C GLU A 426 -16.89 -30.84 -9.01
N ARG A 427 -16.98 -32.11 -9.42
CA ARG A 427 -15.82 -32.87 -9.88
C ARG A 427 -15.17 -32.17 -11.07
N ASP A 428 -15.95 -31.72 -12.03
CA ASP A 428 -15.43 -30.94 -13.18
C ASP A 428 -14.72 -29.67 -12.71
N PHE A 429 -15.38 -28.86 -11.88
CA PHE A 429 -14.81 -27.65 -11.29
C PHE A 429 -13.48 -27.92 -10.59
N TYR A 430 -13.42 -28.87 -9.64
CA TYR A 430 -12.22 -29.19 -8.87
C TYR A 430 -11.03 -29.66 -9.75
N HIS A 431 -11.31 -30.37 -10.85
CA HIS A 431 -10.28 -30.92 -11.74
C HIS A 431 -9.91 -30.00 -12.92
N TYR A 432 -10.69 -28.94 -13.16
CA TYR A 432 -10.40 -27.99 -14.22
C TYR A 432 -9.03 -27.34 -14.02
N LYS A 433 -8.25 -27.32 -15.10
CA LYS A 433 -6.90 -26.77 -15.12
C LYS A 433 -6.96 -25.27 -15.34
N ILE A 434 -6.36 -24.52 -14.42
CA ILE A 434 -6.21 -23.07 -14.55
C ILE A 434 -4.98 -22.83 -15.42
N PHE A 435 -5.19 -22.28 -16.61
CA PHE A 435 -4.11 -21.84 -17.47
C PHE A 435 -3.68 -20.44 -17.02
N SER A 436 -2.38 -20.24 -16.84
CA SER A 436 -1.78 -19.00 -16.31
C SER A 436 -1.95 -17.76 -17.21
N SER A 437 -2.75 -17.82 -18.29
CA SER A 437 -3.06 -16.68 -19.17
C SER A 437 -3.75 -15.52 -18.42
N ALA A 438 -4.15 -15.71 -17.17
CA ALA A 438 -4.54 -14.63 -16.25
C ALA A 438 -3.54 -13.46 -16.17
N ALA A 439 -2.26 -13.65 -16.56
CA ALA A 439 -1.30 -12.55 -16.70
C ALA A 439 -1.66 -11.56 -17.82
N GLN A 440 -2.36 -11.98 -18.87
CA GLN A 440 -2.81 -11.11 -19.98
C GLN A 440 -4.05 -10.27 -19.65
N TYR A 441 -4.81 -10.65 -18.60
CA TYR A 441 -6.02 -9.96 -18.16
C TYR A 441 -5.81 -9.07 -16.91
N ARG A 442 -4.58 -9.00 -16.39
CA ARG A 442 -4.19 -8.04 -15.35
C ARG A 442 -3.87 -6.72 -16.05
N GLU A 443 -4.69 -5.71 -15.84
CA GLU A 443 -4.47 -4.33 -16.34
C GLU A 443 -3.27 -3.65 -15.65
N GLU A 444 -2.08 -4.26 -15.71
CA GLU A 444 -0.82 -3.59 -15.36
C GLU A 444 0.25 -4.01 -16.38
N LYS A 445 0.69 -3.01 -17.15
CA LYS A 445 1.71 -2.95 -18.21
C LYS A 445 2.44 -4.26 -18.62
N PRO A 446 2.56 -4.54 -19.92
CA PRO A 446 3.36 -5.66 -20.40
C PRO A 446 4.84 -5.41 -20.09
N GLN A 447 5.45 -6.28 -19.28
CA GLN A 447 6.88 -6.51 -19.35
C GLN A 447 7.12 -7.88 -19.98
N GLU A 448 7.93 -7.83 -21.03
CA GLU A 448 8.26 -8.92 -21.94
C GLU A 448 9.06 -10.04 -21.26
N ASN A 449 8.89 -11.23 -21.83
CA ASN A 449 9.84 -12.35 -21.86
C ASN A 449 10.11 -13.08 -20.54
N SER A 450 9.26 -14.05 -20.25
CA SER A 450 9.74 -15.38 -19.83
C SER A 450 8.75 -16.46 -20.27
N ALA A 451 9.06 -17.10 -21.40
CA ALA A 451 8.50 -18.39 -21.76
C ALA A 451 9.07 -19.44 -20.79
N SER A 452 8.51 -19.49 -19.58
CA SER A 452 8.60 -20.64 -18.70
C SER A 452 7.18 -21.18 -18.58
N GLU A 453 6.97 -22.43 -18.96
CA GLU A 453 5.70 -23.13 -18.74
C GLU A 453 5.38 -23.05 -17.25
N SER A 454 4.46 -22.15 -16.93
CA SER A 454 4.00 -21.92 -15.58
C SER A 454 3.30 -23.19 -15.07
N PRO A 455 3.49 -23.55 -13.79
CA PRO A 455 2.99 -24.82 -13.26
C PRO A 455 1.45 -24.86 -13.37
N GLN A 456 0.94 -25.78 -14.19
CA GLN A 456 -0.51 -26.05 -14.30
C GLN A 456 -1.07 -26.33 -12.90
N THR A 457 -1.96 -25.47 -12.42
CA THR A 457 -2.69 -25.64 -11.14
C THR A 457 -4.16 -25.93 -11.45
N THR A 458 -4.91 -26.54 -10.52
CA THR A 458 -6.36 -26.78 -10.69
C THR A 458 -7.17 -25.93 -9.70
N PHE A 459 -8.46 -25.71 -9.94
CA PHE A 459 -9.30 -25.03 -8.95
C PHE A 459 -9.29 -25.74 -7.61
N GLY A 460 -9.27 -27.08 -7.58
CA GLY A 460 -9.20 -27.82 -6.33
C GLY A 460 -7.93 -27.53 -5.52
N LYS A 461 -6.78 -27.44 -6.19
CA LYS A 461 -5.52 -27.05 -5.52
C LYS A 461 -5.55 -25.60 -5.07
N LEU A 462 -6.15 -24.71 -5.85
CA LEU A 462 -6.28 -23.28 -5.51
C LEU A 462 -7.21 -23.08 -4.31
N LEU A 463 -8.38 -23.72 -4.31
CA LEU A 463 -9.31 -23.72 -3.18
C LEU A 463 -8.68 -24.32 -1.93
N GLY A 464 -7.95 -25.44 -2.04
CA GLY A 464 -7.23 -26.00 -0.90
C GLY A 464 -6.23 -25.04 -0.26
N LYS A 465 -5.54 -24.21 -1.06
CA LYS A 465 -4.67 -23.14 -0.57
C LYS A 465 -5.46 -22.02 0.10
N ILE A 466 -6.56 -21.57 -0.53
CA ILE A 466 -7.45 -20.54 0.01
C ILE A 466 -8.02 -20.99 1.35
N GLU A 467 -8.53 -22.21 1.46
CA GLU A 467 -9.08 -22.77 2.69
C GLU A 467 -8.03 -22.89 3.79
N THR A 468 -6.82 -23.33 3.46
CA THR A 468 -5.73 -23.47 4.44
C THR A 468 -5.34 -22.12 5.03
N LEU A 469 -5.12 -21.11 4.17
CA LEU A 469 -4.77 -19.76 4.59
C LEU A 469 -5.94 -19.06 5.30
N SER A 470 -7.18 -19.27 4.84
CA SER A 470 -8.39 -18.74 5.48
C SER A 470 -8.59 -19.33 6.88
N LYS A 471 -8.36 -20.63 7.08
CA LYS A 471 -8.40 -21.27 8.40
C LYS A 471 -7.32 -20.71 9.33
N GLN A 472 -6.09 -20.53 8.84
CA GLN A 472 -5.01 -19.91 9.60
C GLN A 472 -5.39 -18.49 10.04
N LEU A 473 -5.91 -17.67 9.11
CA LEU A 473 -6.38 -16.33 9.38
C LEU A 473 -7.53 -16.30 10.40
N LYS A 474 -8.50 -17.20 10.27
CA LYS A 474 -9.64 -17.31 11.19
C LYS A 474 -9.19 -17.62 12.62
N ASN A 475 -8.22 -18.53 12.77
CA ASN A 475 -7.64 -18.86 14.07
C ASN A 475 -6.96 -17.63 14.69
N THR A 476 -6.21 -16.86 13.90
CA THR A 476 -5.59 -15.61 14.34
C THR A 476 -6.61 -14.56 14.77
N VAL A 477 -7.67 -14.34 13.98
CA VAL A 477 -8.73 -13.38 14.31
C VAL A 477 -9.44 -13.78 15.61
N THR A 478 -9.70 -15.08 15.80
CA THR A 478 -10.37 -15.62 16.99
C THR A 478 -9.49 -15.52 18.24
N GLN A 479 -8.20 -15.85 18.13
CA GLN A 479 -7.23 -15.72 19.23
C GLN A 479 -7.02 -14.27 19.67
N ASN A 480 -7.17 -13.31 18.76
CA ASN A 480 -7.05 -11.90 19.09
C ASN A 480 -8.37 -11.31 19.67
N ASN A 481 -9.49 -12.04 19.65
CA ASN A 481 -10.80 -11.59 20.17
C ASN A 481 -11.12 -12.12 21.57
N ASN A 482 -10.34 -13.11 22.04
CA ASN A 482 -10.30 -13.57 23.43
C ASN A 482 -9.08 -12.96 24.11
#